data_AF-A0A7V0JMI0-F1
#
_entry.id   AF-A0A7V0JMI0-F1
#
_cell.length_a   1.000
_cell.length_b   1.000
_cell.length_c   1.000
_cell.angle_alpha   90.00
_cell.angle_beta   90.00
_cell.angle_gamma   90.00
#
_symmetry.space_group_name_H-M   'P 1'
#
loop_
_entity.id
_entity.type
_entity.pdbx_description
1 polymer ?
#
loop_
_entity_poly.entity_id
_entity_poly.type
_entity_poly.pdbx_seq_one_letter_code
_entity_poly.pdbx_strand_id
1 'polypeptide(L)'
;MYKRIQKLDLSSQETCFLWGPRQTGKSTLLKMLFPEAIRYDLLLSTEYQRLLREPKLIREQCLAAGLDGNSQRDPIIIDEIQKLPILLDEVHWLIEEKGLRFILCGSSARKLKRGRANLLGGRAIRYELYPLV
;
A
#
# COMPACT_ATOMS: atom_id res chain seq x y z
N MET A 1 19.59 -10.01 -16.54
CA MET A 1 18.67 -9.34 -15.59
C MET A 1 17.91 -8.27 -16.36
N TYR A 2 16.59 -8.38 -16.51
CA TYR A 2 15.81 -7.43 -17.30
C TYR A 2 15.62 -6.11 -16.53
N LYS A 3 15.87 -4.97 -17.17
CA LYS A 3 15.72 -3.63 -16.57
C LYS A 3 14.30 -3.14 -16.81
N ARG A 4 13.51 -2.98 -15.75
CA ARG A 4 12.16 -2.39 -15.85
C ARG A 4 12.22 -0.88 -15.99
N ILE A 5 11.40 -0.35 -16.90
CA ILE A 5 11.26 1.10 -17.17
C ILE A 5 10.10 1.69 -16.33
N GLN A 6 9.29 0.86 -15.66
CA GLN A 6 8.19 1.34 -14.82
C GLN A 6 8.75 2.16 -13.65
N LYS A 7 8.65 3.48 -13.78
CA LYS A 7 8.93 4.41 -12.72
C LYS A 7 7.64 4.71 -11.98
N LEU A 8 7.67 4.54 -10.66
CA LEU A 8 6.60 4.97 -9.76
C LEU A 8 6.93 6.39 -9.28
N ASP A 9 7.16 7.31 -10.22
CA ASP A 9 7.73 8.64 -9.92
C ASP A 9 6.87 9.43 -8.92
N LEU A 10 5.55 9.19 -8.89
CA LEU A 10 4.64 9.84 -7.93
C LEU A 10 4.40 9.03 -6.66
N SER A 11 4.78 7.74 -6.59
CA SER A 11 4.53 6.95 -5.36
C SER A 11 5.45 7.34 -4.20
N SER A 12 6.50 8.12 -4.48
CA SER A 12 7.33 8.75 -3.47
C SER A 12 6.70 10.04 -2.93
N GLN A 13 5.73 10.63 -3.63
CA GLN A 13 5.12 11.92 -3.29
C GLN A 13 3.64 11.81 -2.93
N GLU A 14 2.95 10.77 -3.40
CA GLU A 14 1.51 10.59 -3.23
C GLU A 14 1.15 9.14 -2.90
N THR A 15 -0.01 8.97 -2.26
CA THR A 15 -0.58 7.65 -2.04
C THR A 15 -1.01 7.04 -3.38
N CYS A 16 -0.71 5.76 -3.58
CA CYS A 16 -1.09 5.07 -4.80
C CYS A 16 -1.53 3.62 -4.56
N PHE A 17 -2.34 3.11 -5.49
CA PHE A 17 -2.61 1.69 -5.63
C PHE A 17 -1.72 1.09 -6.72
N LEU A 18 -1.02 0.00 -6.40
CA LEU A 18 -0.22 -0.77 -7.37
C LEU A 18 -0.85 -2.13 -7.63
N TRP A 19 -1.55 -2.25 -8.76
CA TRP A 19 -2.19 -3.50 -9.17
C TRP A 19 -1.34 -4.30 -10.12
N GLY A 20 -1.45 -5.63 -10.08
CA GLY A 20 -0.88 -6.48 -11.13
C GLY A 20 -0.95 -7.96 -10.73
N PRO A 21 -1.06 -8.91 -11.69
CA PRO A 21 -1.15 -10.33 -11.38
C PRO A 21 -0.06 -10.87 -10.43
N ARG A 22 -0.25 -12.08 -9.88
CA ARG A 22 0.83 -12.75 -9.15
C ARG A 22 2.04 -12.95 -10.06
N GLN A 23 3.24 -13.03 -9.46
CA GLN A 23 4.51 -13.23 -10.18
C GLN A 23 4.92 -12.11 -11.15
N THR A 24 4.22 -10.97 -11.15
CA THR A 24 4.69 -9.77 -11.88
C THR A 24 5.78 -9.00 -11.14
N GLY A 25 6.37 -9.51 -10.06
CA GLY A 25 7.51 -8.86 -9.39
C GLY A 25 7.22 -7.52 -8.72
N LYS A 26 5.97 -7.25 -8.32
CA LYS A 26 5.59 -6.02 -7.57
C LYS A 26 6.38 -5.88 -6.27
N SER A 27 6.37 -6.93 -5.43
CA SER A 27 7.07 -6.91 -4.15
C SER A 27 8.58 -6.76 -4.34
N THR A 28 9.17 -7.35 -5.40
CA THR A 28 10.58 -7.12 -5.76
C THR A 28 10.85 -5.68 -6.17
N LEU A 29 9.98 -5.07 -6.99
CA LEU A 29 10.10 -3.67 -7.41
C LEU A 29 10.08 -2.74 -6.20
N LEU A 30 9.12 -2.93 -5.29
CA LEU A 30 8.97 -2.07 -4.11
C LEU A 30 10.11 -2.24 -3.10
N LYS A 31 10.66 -3.45 -2.97
CA LYS A 31 11.87 -3.67 -2.15
C LYS A 31 13.09 -2.95 -2.71
N MET A 32 13.21 -2.83 -4.03
CA MET A 32 14.31 -2.09 -4.66
C MET A 32 14.12 -0.57 -4.57
N LEU A 33 12.88 -0.08 -4.74
CA LEU A 33 12.61 1.36 -4.75
C LEU A 33 12.55 1.97 -3.35
N PHE A 34 12.03 1.24 -2.37
CA PHE A 34 11.79 1.72 -1.01
C PHE A 34 12.33 0.72 0.02
N PRO A 35 13.66 0.49 0.09
CA PRO A 35 14.24 -0.57 0.92
C PRO A 35 13.86 -0.43 2.40
N GLU A 36 13.79 0.79 2.93
CA GLU A 36 13.53 1.10 4.34
C GLU A 36 12.05 1.31 4.67
N ALA A 37 11.15 1.14 3.70
CA ALA A 37 9.72 1.29 3.91
C ALA A 37 9.19 0.32 4.98
N ILE A 38 8.31 0.84 5.84
CA ILE A 38 7.42 0.02 6.67
C ILE A 38 6.51 -0.78 5.75
N ARG A 39 6.43 -2.09 5.99
CA ARG A 39 5.69 -3.03 5.15
C ARG A 39 4.74 -3.86 5.98
N TYR A 40 3.53 -3.99 5.46
CA TYR A 40 2.52 -4.91 5.94
C TYR A 40 2.23 -5.94 4.84
N ASP A 41 2.54 -7.22 5.08
CA ASP A 41 2.30 -8.31 4.13
C ASP A 41 1.07 -9.13 4.55
N LEU A 42 -0.08 -8.86 3.92
CA LEU A 42 -1.32 -9.58 4.19
C LEU A 42 -1.37 -10.99 3.56
N LEU A 43 -0.29 -11.46 2.93
CA LEU A 43 -0.08 -12.88 2.64
C LEU A 43 0.36 -13.65 3.89
N LEU A 44 1.06 -13.00 4.82
CA LEU A 44 1.47 -13.63 6.08
C LEU A 44 0.25 -13.81 6.98
N SER A 45 -0.05 -15.07 7.34
CA SER A 45 -1.24 -15.41 8.11
C SER A 45 -1.26 -14.75 9.49
N THR A 46 -0.10 -14.65 10.15
CA THR A 46 0.06 -14.00 11.46
C THR A 46 -0.28 -12.53 11.39
N GLU A 47 0.24 -11.83 10.38
CA GLU A 47 0.00 -10.41 10.19
C GLU A 47 -1.45 -10.12 9.77
N TYR A 48 -1.98 -10.93 8.85
CA TYR A 48 -3.38 -10.89 8.45
C TYR A 48 -4.32 -11.03 9.66
N GLN A 49 -4.12 -12.05 10.50
CA GLN A 49 -4.98 -12.29 11.67
C GLN A 49 -4.87 -11.16 12.69
N ARG A 50 -3.65 -10.66 12.93
CA ARG A 50 -3.40 -9.53 13.83
C ARG A 50 -4.17 -8.28 13.38
N LEU A 51 -4.06 -7.93 12.10
CA LEU A 51 -4.70 -6.74 11.53
C LEU A 51 -6.20 -6.90 11.28
N LEU A 52 -6.67 -8.14 11.08
CA LEU A 52 -8.11 -8.43 11.04
C LEU A 52 -8.76 -8.16 12.39
N ARG A 53 -8.11 -8.58 13.48
CA ARG A 53 -8.62 -8.41 14.85
C ARG A 53 -8.55 -6.94 15.28
N GLU A 54 -7.43 -6.27 14.99
CA GLU A 54 -7.19 -4.90 15.43
C GLU A 54 -6.64 -4.02 14.27
N PRO A 55 -7.51 -3.56 13.36
CA PRO A 55 -7.13 -2.68 12.24
C PRO A 55 -6.32 -1.43 12.67
N LYS A 56 -6.70 -0.85 13.81
CA LYS A 56 -6.07 0.35 14.42
C LYS A 56 -4.57 0.21 14.68
N LEU A 57 -4.01 -1.00 14.69
CA LEU A 57 -2.59 -1.24 14.93
C LEU A 57 -1.70 -0.54 13.90
N ILE A 58 -2.16 -0.39 12.65
CA ILE A 58 -1.40 0.38 11.63
C ILE A 58 -1.25 1.83 12.09
N ARG A 59 -2.36 2.45 12.52
CA ARG A 59 -2.36 3.82 13.04
C ARG A 59 -1.48 3.94 14.27
N GLU A 60 -1.64 3.07 15.26
CA GLU A 60 -0.85 3.10 16.49
C GLU A 60 0.65 2.98 16.20
N GLN A 61 1.06 2.09 15.30
CA GLN A 61 2.47 1.94 14.91
C GLN A 61 3.02 3.16 14.17
N CYS A 62 2.25 3.76 13.25
CA CYS A 62 2.68 4.96 12.54
C CYS A 62 2.87 6.15 13.51
N LEU A 63 1.95 6.31 14.47
CA LEU A 63 2.03 7.36 15.48
C LEU A 63 3.20 7.14 16.45
N ALA A 64 3.41 5.91 16.89
CA ALA A 64 4.53 5.56 17.77
C ALA A 64 5.89 5.77 17.09
N ALA A 65 5.97 5.58 15.77
CA ALA A 65 7.16 5.88 14.98
C ALA A 65 7.36 7.39 14.72
N GLY A 66 6.44 8.26 15.17
CA GLY A 66 6.52 9.71 14.95
C GLY A 66 6.39 10.11 13.48
N LEU A 67 5.68 9.31 12.69
CA LEU A 67 5.53 9.56 11.25
C LEU A 67 4.46 10.62 10.99
N ASP A 68 4.82 11.60 10.17
CA ASP A 68 3.94 12.56 9.53
C ASP A 68 4.43 12.86 8.10
N GLY A 69 3.72 13.71 7.36
CA GLY A 69 4.03 14.05 5.98
C GLY A 69 5.40 14.70 5.77
N ASN A 70 6.02 15.25 6.82
CA ASN A 70 7.35 15.85 6.76
C ASN A 70 8.45 14.88 7.20
N SER A 71 8.18 14.00 8.16
CA SER A 71 9.14 13.05 8.70
C SER A 71 9.21 11.75 7.91
N GLN A 72 8.13 11.40 7.19
CA GLN A 72 8.07 10.18 6.39
C GLN A 72 8.94 10.29 5.13
N ARG A 73 10.07 9.57 5.12
CA ARG A 73 10.96 9.47 3.94
C ARG A 73 10.40 8.55 2.86
N ASP A 74 10.06 7.32 3.26
CA ASP A 74 9.51 6.29 2.36
C ASP A 74 8.01 6.08 2.63
N PRO A 75 7.22 5.76 1.59
CA PRO A 75 5.81 5.44 1.76
C PRO A 75 5.64 4.15 2.56
N ILE A 76 4.52 4.05 3.28
CA ILE A 76 4.12 2.82 3.96
C ILE A 76 3.50 1.87 2.94
N ILE A 77 3.96 0.63 2.89
CA ILE A 77 3.50 -0.35 1.89
C ILE A 77 2.56 -1.35 2.56
N ILE A 78 1.39 -1.57 1.97
CA ILE A 78 0.47 -2.65 2.37
C ILE A 78 0.27 -3.57 1.16
N ASP A 79 0.80 -4.80 1.25
CA ASP A 79 0.66 -5.81 0.20
C ASP A 79 -0.66 -6.57 0.33
N GLU A 80 -1.27 -6.87 -0.82
CA GLU A 80 -2.57 -7.54 -0.95
C GLU A 80 -3.72 -6.87 -0.16
N ILE A 81 -3.84 -5.54 -0.20
CA ILE A 81 -4.86 -4.74 0.49
C ILE A 81 -6.31 -5.23 0.27
N GLN A 82 -6.59 -5.85 -0.89
CA GLN A 82 -7.90 -6.42 -1.19
C GLN A 82 -8.29 -7.62 -0.31
N LYS A 83 -7.35 -8.18 0.46
CA LYS A 83 -7.64 -9.18 1.48
C LYS A 83 -8.31 -8.60 2.72
N LEU A 84 -7.91 -7.39 3.14
CA LEU A 84 -8.47 -6.68 4.30
C LEU A 84 -8.88 -5.24 3.92
N PRO A 85 -9.95 -5.05 3.14
CA PRO A 85 -10.40 -3.71 2.73
C PRO A 85 -10.77 -2.77 3.89
N ILE A 86 -11.04 -3.31 5.08
CA ILE A 86 -11.32 -2.53 6.30
C ILE A 86 -10.15 -1.63 6.71
N LEU A 87 -8.91 -2.00 6.37
CA LEU A 87 -7.72 -1.20 6.65
C LEU A 87 -7.72 0.14 5.90
N LEU A 88 -8.54 0.29 4.85
CA LEU A 88 -8.65 1.53 4.11
C LEU A 88 -9.18 2.69 4.97
N ASP A 89 -9.97 2.44 6.02
CA ASP A 89 -10.44 3.50 6.92
C ASP A 89 -9.28 4.09 7.73
N GLU A 90 -8.41 3.23 8.27
CA GLU A 90 -7.22 3.67 9.01
C GLU A 90 -6.22 4.37 8.09
N VAL A 91 -6.00 3.84 6.88
CA VAL A 91 -5.15 4.47 5.87
C VAL A 91 -5.71 5.85 5.50
N HIS A 92 -7.01 5.96 5.29
CA HIS A 92 -7.65 7.21 4.92
C HIS A 92 -7.46 8.28 6.00
N TRP A 93 -7.69 7.93 7.27
CA TRP A 93 -7.45 8.82 8.40
C TRP A 93 -5.98 9.26 8.50
N LEU A 94 -5.02 8.33 8.32
CA LEU A 94 -3.59 8.63 8.36
C LEU A 94 -3.14 9.56 7.22
N ILE A 95 -3.76 9.45 6.05
CA ILE A 95 -3.51 10.38 4.95
C ILE A 95 -4.02 11.78 5.32
N GLU A 96 -5.26 11.89 5.82
CA GLU A 96 -5.88 13.20 6.10
C GLU A 96 -5.24 13.91 7.30
N GLU A 97 -5.05 13.20 8.41
CA GLU A 97 -4.62 13.81 9.67
C GLU A 97 -3.10 13.90 9.82
N LYS A 98 -2.36 13.03 9.11
CA LYS A 98 -0.89 12.96 9.22
C LYS A 98 -0.17 13.22 7.92
N GLY A 99 -0.87 13.36 6.79
CA GLY A 99 -0.23 13.56 5.49
C GLY A 99 0.61 12.35 5.05
N LEU A 100 0.34 11.16 5.59
CA LEU A 100 1.13 9.97 5.30
C LEU A 100 0.84 9.42 3.91
N ARG A 101 1.89 8.90 3.28
CA ARG A 101 1.86 8.33 1.93
C ARG A 101 1.89 6.82 1.99
N PHE A 102 1.05 6.19 1.18
CA PHE A 102 0.93 4.74 1.13
C PHE A 102 1.11 4.19 -0.29
N ILE A 103 1.69 2.99 -0.38
CA ILE A 103 1.58 2.15 -1.59
C ILE A 103 0.74 0.93 -1.24
N LEU A 104 -0.47 0.90 -1.77
CA LEU A 104 -1.45 -0.15 -1.55
C LEU A 104 -1.43 -1.13 -2.71
N CYS A 105 -0.84 -2.30 -2.50
CA CYS A 105 -0.60 -3.25 -3.57
C CYS A 105 -1.64 -4.36 -3.60
N GLY A 106 -1.80 -4.99 -4.77
CA GLY A 106 -2.52 -6.25 -4.82
C GLY A 106 -2.64 -6.88 -6.20
N SER A 107 -3.09 -8.12 -6.19
CA SER A 107 -3.31 -8.90 -7.42
C SER A 107 -4.55 -8.50 -8.20
N SER A 108 -5.57 -7.92 -7.56
CA SER A 108 -6.77 -7.45 -8.26
C SER A 108 -7.53 -6.37 -7.52
N ALA A 109 -7.90 -5.30 -8.25
CA ALA A 109 -8.80 -4.26 -7.77
C ALA A 109 -10.27 -4.72 -7.67
N ARG A 110 -10.67 -5.84 -8.30
CA ARG A 110 -12.08 -6.27 -8.42
C ARG A 110 -12.77 -6.45 -7.07
N LYS A 111 -12.08 -7.06 -6.11
CA LYS A 111 -12.63 -7.31 -4.76
C LYS A 111 -12.80 -6.02 -3.96
N LEU A 112 -11.93 -5.04 -4.18
CA LEU A 112 -11.99 -3.73 -3.53
C LEU A 112 -13.14 -2.87 -4.08
N LYS A 113 -13.32 -2.86 -5.41
CA LYS A 113 -14.38 -2.10 -6.10
C LYS A 113 -15.80 -2.55 -5.74
N ARG A 114 -16.01 -3.84 -5.46
CA ARG A 114 -17.34 -4.36 -5.09
C ARG A 114 -17.80 -3.90 -3.70
N GLY A 115 -16.87 -3.56 -2.79
CA GLY A 115 -17.18 -3.16 -1.42
C GLY A 115 -17.05 -1.65 -1.15
N ARG A 116 -16.25 -0.94 -1.95
CA ARG A 116 -15.99 0.50 -1.78
C ARG A 116 -15.88 1.17 -3.15
N ALA A 117 -17.00 1.71 -3.65
CA ALA A 117 -17.08 2.33 -4.98
C ALA A 117 -16.14 3.54 -5.15
N ASN A 118 -15.86 4.26 -4.05
CA ASN A 118 -14.88 5.35 -4.01
C ASN A 118 -13.66 4.96 -3.17
N LEU A 119 -12.69 4.31 -3.81
CA LEU A 119 -11.40 3.97 -3.19
C LEU A 119 -10.72 5.24 -2.68
N LEU A 120 -10.55 5.36 -1.35
CA LEU A 120 -9.97 6.52 -0.67
C LEU A 120 -10.54 7.88 -1.12
N GLY A 121 -11.78 7.93 -1.62
CA GLY A 121 -12.38 9.17 -2.14
C GLY A 121 -11.66 9.79 -3.35
N GLY A 122 -10.92 9.00 -4.13
CA GLY A 122 -10.16 9.49 -5.29
C GLY A 122 -8.74 9.99 -4.99
N ARG A 123 -8.30 9.93 -3.72
CA ARG A 123 -7.00 10.44 -3.25
C ARG A 123 -5.79 9.52 -3.51
N ALA A 124 -5.99 8.45 -4.28
CA ALA A 124 -4.93 7.51 -4.57
C ALA A 124 -4.76 7.35 -6.07
N ILE A 125 -3.55 7.62 -6.57
CA ILE A 125 -3.18 7.36 -7.97
C ILE A 125 -3.25 5.86 -8.22
N ARG A 126 -3.72 5.44 -9.40
CA ARG A 126 -3.75 4.02 -9.77
C ARG A 126 -2.63 3.68 -10.75
N TYR A 127 -1.77 2.77 -10.35
CA TYR A 127 -0.77 2.12 -11.21
C TYR A 127 -1.17 0.67 -11.49
N GLU A 128 -0.86 0.21 -12.70
CA GLU A 128 -1.04 -1.18 -13.11
C GLU A 128 0.27 -1.74 -13.67
N LEU A 129 0.60 -2.95 -13.25
CA LEU A 129 1.84 -3.62 -13.55
C LEU A 129 1.56 -4.94 -14.24
N TYR A 130 1.95 -5.01 -15.50
CA TYR A 130 1.68 -6.13 -16.39
C TYR A 130 2.79 -7.18 -16.33
N PRO A 131 2.50 -8.45 -16.71
CA PRO A 131 3.53 -9.48 -16.85
C PRO A 131 4.66 -9.03 -17.80
N LEU A 132 5.87 -9.49 -17.53
CA LEU A 132 6.96 -9.40 -18.51
C LEU A 132 6.65 -10.43 -19.59
N VAL A 133 6.39 -9.97 -20.81
CA VAL A 133 6.35 -10.79 -22.03
C VAL A 133 7.74 -10.87 -22.64
#